data_AF-A0AAW1V5P8-F1
#
_entry.id   AF-A0AAW1V5P8-F1
#
_cell.length_a   1.000
_cell.length_b   1.000
_cell.length_c   1.000
_cell.angle_alpha   90.00
_cell.angle_beta   90.00
_cell.angle_gamma   90.00
#
_symmetry.space_group_name_H-M   'P 1'
#
loop_
_entity.id
_entity.type
_entity.pdbx_description
1 polymer ?
#
loop_
_entity_poly.entity_id
_entity_poly.type
_entity_poly.pdbx_seq_one_letter_code
_entity_poly.pdbx_strand_id
1 'polypeptide(L)'
;MKVCNNLPVPKLNETLTKYLKSIRPFVSEDELARSEEIVRQFENNEGPILQDYLEKRAKSCENWVSEWWDNMMYFDCRTPTTIFSSPGIISPFQNETERLIYATKLILGAVEYSVLIDKIHKVPGAHYEAASTKKYIHGRTETIRSCSVESISLLKISCDAVNGDGIDRHLFGLKMAARNLGKELPEIFQDISFSRSSYMRLDTSQVAFKSHSVLAFKPLVPDGYGCCYSPHGKSILFGLSSFLDFTDIATFRNALESSLIEMHNLLVKDL
;
A
#
# COMPACT_ATOMS: atom_id res chain seq x y z
N MET A 1 2.06 -7.96 -29.19
CA MET A 1 1.20 -8.23 -28.02
C MET A 1 2.09 -8.34 -26.81
N LYS A 2 1.92 -7.50 -25.78
CA LYS A 2 2.67 -7.64 -24.52
C LYS A 2 2.02 -8.83 -23.79
N VAL A 3 2.74 -9.94 -23.63
CA VAL A 3 2.23 -11.08 -22.87
C VAL A 3 2.22 -10.66 -21.40
N CYS A 4 1.04 -10.54 -20.82
CA CYS A 4 0.89 -10.34 -19.38
C CYS A 4 1.09 -11.70 -18.70
N ASN A 5 1.98 -11.76 -17.72
CA ASN A 5 2.18 -12.96 -16.92
C ASN A 5 0.96 -13.19 -16.02
N ASN A 6 0.64 -14.46 -15.74
CA ASN A 6 -0.38 -14.82 -14.75
C ASN A 6 0.06 -14.36 -13.36
N LEU A 7 -0.90 -13.97 -12.52
CA LEU A 7 -0.63 -13.61 -11.13
C LEU A 7 -0.11 -14.86 -10.37
N PRO A 8 1.08 -14.82 -9.76
CA PRO A 8 1.58 -15.96 -8.99
C PRO A 8 0.74 -16.18 -7.72
N VAL A 9 0.76 -17.41 -7.20
CA VAL A 9 0.28 -17.70 -5.84
C VAL A 9 1.50 -17.62 -4.91
N PRO A 10 1.54 -16.68 -3.95
CA PRO A 10 2.66 -16.60 -3.02
C PRO A 10 2.80 -17.86 -2.16
N LYS A 11 3.99 -18.11 -1.62
CA LYS A 11 4.18 -19.23 -0.69
C LYS A 11 3.53 -18.92 0.65
N LEU A 12 2.93 -19.94 1.25
CA LEU A 12 2.24 -19.84 2.55
C LEU A 12 3.17 -19.31 3.64
N ASN A 13 4.32 -19.97 3.88
CA ASN A 13 5.27 -19.61 4.93
C ASN A 13 5.79 -18.16 4.81
N GLU A 14 6.07 -17.71 3.58
CA GLU A 14 6.51 -16.34 3.30
C GLU A 14 5.40 -15.34 3.64
N THR A 15 4.16 -15.67 3.31
CA THR A 15 2.97 -14.85 3.60
C THR A 15 2.73 -14.75 5.10
N LEU A 16 2.79 -15.86 5.83
CA LEU A 16 2.61 -15.89 7.29
C LEU A 16 3.72 -15.12 8.02
N THR A 17 4.96 -15.25 7.57
CA THR A 17 6.09 -14.47 8.10
C THR A 17 5.90 -12.96 7.87
N LYS A 18 5.49 -12.56 6.66
CA LYS A 18 5.20 -11.16 6.34
C LYS A 18 4.00 -10.62 7.13
N TYR A 19 2.96 -11.44 7.30
CA TYR A 19 1.78 -11.12 8.10
C TYR A 19 2.14 -10.81 9.55
N LEU A 20 2.90 -11.68 10.23
CA LEU A 20 3.35 -11.44 11.61
C LEU A 20 4.15 -10.13 11.75
N LYS A 21 5.00 -9.81 10.77
CA LYS A 21 5.73 -8.53 10.76
C LYS A 21 4.78 -7.34 10.59
N SER A 22 3.75 -7.47 9.76
CA SER A 22 2.80 -6.40 9.47
C SER A 22 1.85 -6.08 10.63
N ILE A 23 1.54 -7.06 11.48
CA ILE A 23 0.61 -6.84 12.61
C ILE A 23 1.28 -6.21 13.83
N ARG A 24 2.60 -6.34 13.97
CA ARG A 24 3.38 -5.85 15.13
C ARG A 24 3.04 -4.42 15.58
N PRO A 25 2.84 -3.43 14.70
CA PRO A 25 2.50 -2.07 15.13
C PRO A 25 1.12 -1.92 15.76
N PHE A 26 0.24 -2.93 15.64
CA PHE A 26 -1.17 -2.86 16.04
C PHE A 26 -1.50 -3.69 17.28
N VAL A 27 -0.50 -4.35 17.88
CA VAL A 27 -0.70 -5.35 18.94
C VAL A 27 0.34 -5.20 20.05
N SER A 28 0.00 -5.61 21.28
CA SER A 28 0.98 -5.78 22.35
C SER A 28 1.85 -7.02 22.14
N GLU A 29 2.94 -7.15 22.90
CA GLU A 29 3.79 -8.35 22.85
C GLU A 29 3.03 -9.63 23.24
N ASP A 30 2.11 -9.56 24.22
CA ASP A 30 1.27 -10.69 24.62
C ASP A 30 0.27 -11.08 23.51
N GLU A 31 -0.33 -10.08 22.85
CA GLU A 31 -1.22 -10.29 21.71
C GLU A 31 -0.45 -10.87 20.51
N LEU A 32 0.77 -10.40 20.28
CA LEU A 32 1.66 -10.90 19.23
C LEU A 32 2.02 -12.37 19.46
N ALA A 33 2.40 -12.75 20.69
CA ALA A 33 2.71 -14.14 21.03
C ALA A 33 1.53 -15.07 20.79
N ARG A 34 0.29 -14.61 21.08
CA ARG A 34 -0.92 -15.36 20.74
C ARG A 34 -1.11 -15.47 19.22
N SER A 35 -0.91 -14.39 18.47
CA SER A 35 -0.99 -14.44 17.00
C SER A 35 0.06 -15.35 16.38
N GLU A 36 1.27 -15.40 16.94
CA GLU A 36 2.33 -16.33 16.51
C GLU A 36 1.90 -17.79 16.70
N GLU A 37 1.25 -18.10 17.82
CA GLU A 37 0.69 -19.43 18.08
C GLU A 37 -0.42 -19.79 17.08
N ILE A 38 -1.37 -18.88 16.84
CA ILE A 38 -2.46 -19.08 15.88
C ILE A 38 -1.91 -19.29 14.47
N VAL A 39 -0.92 -18.48 14.07
CA VAL A 39 -0.24 -18.61 12.77
C VAL A 39 0.47 -19.96 12.66
N ARG A 40 1.15 -20.41 13.71
CA ARG A 40 1.81 -21.72 13.76
C ARG A 40 0.80 -22.85 13.64
N GLN A 41 -0.34 -22.76 14.32
CA GLN A 41 -1.40 -23.77 14.21
C GLN A 41 -1.99 -23.78 12.80
N PHE A 42 -2.27 -22.62 12.21
CA PHE A 42 -2.76 -22.51 10.85
C PHE A 42 -1.76 -23.08 9.82
N GLU A 43 -0.47 -22.78 9.96
CA GLU A 43 0.58 -23.29 9.07
C GLU A 43 0.68 -24.83 9.07
N ASN A 44 0.40 -25.47 10.20
CA ASN A 44 0.50 -26.92 10.35
C ASN A 44 -0.82 -27.68 10.08
N ASN A 45 -1.95 -26.97 9.97
CA ASN A 45 -3.27 -27.59 9.83
C ASN A 45 -4.00 -27.13 8.55
N GLU A 46 -4.83 -26.10 8.62
CA GLU A 46 -5.68 -25.67 7.50
C GLU A 46 -4.88 -25.02 6.37
N GLY A 47 -3.82 -24.28 6.70
CA GLY A 47 -3.01 -23.51 5.76
C GLY A 47 -2.56 -24.31 4.53
N PRO A 48 -1.90 -25.48 4.68
CA PRO A 48 -1.47 -26.31 3.56
C PRO A 48 -2.63 -26.81 2.68
N ILE A 49 -3.78 -27.13 3.29
CA ILE A 49 -4.97 -27.58 2.55
C ILE A 49 -5.52 -26.44 1.68
N LEU A 50 -5.60 -25.24 2.24
CA LEU A 50 -6.08 -24.05 1.55
C LEU A 50 -5.09 -23.60 0.46
N GLN A 51 -3.78 -23.68 0.73
CA GLN A 51 -2.72 -23.41 -0.23
C GLN A 51 -2.82 -24.35 -1.45
N ASP A 52 -2.92 -25.66 -1.23
CA ASP A 52 -3.04 -26.64 -2.33
C ASP A 52 -4.28 -26.37 -3.19
N TYR A 53 -5.41 -25.99 -2.57
CA TYR A 53 -6.61 -25.58 -3.30
C TYR A 53 -6.35 -24.35 -4.18
N LEU A 54 -5.69 -23.31 -3.66
CA LEU A 54 -5.35 -22.11 -4.42
C LEU A 54 -4.41 -22.41 -5.58
N GLU A 55 -3.38 -23.22 -5.37
CA GLU A 55 -2.43 -23.60 -6.41
C GLU A 55 -3.10 -24.43 -7.51
N LYS A 56 -4.03 -25.32 -7.16
CA LYS A 56 -4.87 -26.04 -8.14
C LYS A 56 -5.75 -25.08 -8.93
N ARG A 57 -6.40 -24.12 -8.26
CA ARG A 57 -7.22 -23.09 -8.91
C ARG A 57 -6.40 -22.23 -9.88
N ALA A 58 -5.19 -21.84 -9.50
CA ALA A 58 -4.30 -21.04 -10.33
C ALA A 58 -3.82 -21.74 -11.60
N LYS A 59 -3.86 -23.08 -11.65
CA LYS A 59 -3.61 -23.84 -12.88
C LYS A 59 -4.81 -23.84 -13.83
N SER A 60 -6.02 -23.65 -13.31
CA SER A 60 -7.27 -23.69 -14.06
C SER A 60 -7.84 -22.32 -14.45
N CYS A 61 -7.23 -21.22 -13.98
CA CYS A 61 -7.71 -19.86 -14.20
C CYS A 61 -6.57 -18.97 -14.73
N GLU A 62 -6.87 -18.03 -15.63
CA GLU A 62 -5.90 -17.02 -16.08
C GLU A 62 -5.44 -16.12 -14.93
N ASN A 63 -6.37 -15.78 -14.03
CA ASN A 63 -6.12 -15.08 -12.78
C ASN A 63 -6.93 -15.76 -11.67
N TRP A 64 -6.23 -16.28 -10.66
CA TRP A 64 -6.84 -17.12 -9.62
C TRP A 64 -7.70 -16.33 -8.63
N VAL A 65 -7.52 -15.01 -8.52
CA VAL A 65 -8.23 -14.15 -7.55
C VAL A 65 -9.30 -13.27 -8.19
N SER A 66 -9.23 -12.99 -9.49
CA SER A 66 -10.06 -11.96 -10.15
C SER A 66 -11.57 -12.18 -9.94
N GLU A 67 -12.09 -13.37 -10.22
CA GLU A 67 -13.51 -13.68 -10.05
C GLU A 67 -14.00 -13.44 -8.62
N TRP A 68 -13.23 -13.88 -7.62
CA TRP A 68 -13.58 -13.68 -6.21
C TRP A 68 -13.49 -12.21 -5.82
N TRP A 69 -12.48 -11.50 -6.33
CA TRP A 69 -12.30 -10.08 -6.08
C TRP A 69 -13.43 -9.26 -6.69
N ASP A 70 -13.82 -9.56 -7.93
CA ASP A 70 -14.87 -8.84 -8.64
C ASP A 70 -16.23 -9.05 -7.97
N ASN A 71 -16.52 -10.29 -7.58
CA ASN A 71 -17.72 -10.59 -6.81
C ASN A 71 -17.72 -9.82 -5.48
N MET A 72 -16.66 -9.91 -4.69
CA MET A 72 -16.60 -9.25 -3.38
C MET A 72 -16.67 -7.71 -3.47
N MET A 73 -15.94 -7.11 -4.41
CA MET A 73 -15.82 -5.65 -4.52
C MET A 73 -16.96 -4.98 -5.28
N TYR A 74 -17.58 -5.67 -6.24
CA TYR A 74 -18.54 -5.06 -7.17
C TYR A 74 -19.91 -5.74 -7.16
N PHE A 75 -19.98 -7.06 -7.19
CA PHE A 75 -21.26 -7.75 -7.45
C PHE A 75 -22.04 -8.16 -6.20
N ASP A 76 -21.36 -8.56 -5.12
CA ASP A 76 -21.97 -8.95 -3.84
C ASP A 76 -22.20 -7.74 -2.92
N CYS A 77 -21.46 -6.67 -3.13
CA CYS A 77 -21.55 -5.46 -2.32
C CYS A 77 -22.91 -4.77 -2.53
N ARG A 78 -23.66 -4.55 -1.45
CA ARG A 78 -24.96 -3.86 -1.48
C ARG A 78 -24.89 -2.36 -1.20
N THR A 79 -23.68 -1.80 -1.09
CA THR A 79 -23.50 -0.35 -0.94
C THR A 79 -23.37 0.32 -2.31
N PRO A 80 -23.66 1.63 -2.44
CA PRO A 80 -23.55 2.34 -3.71
C PRO A 80 -22.15 2.26 -4.32
N THR A 81 -21.98 1.48 -5.39
CA THR A 81 -20.68 1.20 -6.03
C THR A 81 -19.93 2.47 -6.40
N THR A 82 -20.60 3.52 -6.89
CA THR A 82 -19.99 4.81 -7.30
C THR A 82 -19.21 5.52 -6.19
N ILE A 83 -19.57 5.32 -4.92
CA ILE A 83 -18.90 6.00 -3.80
C ILE A 83 -17.86 5.10 -3.12
N PHE A 84 -18.04 3.77 -3.24
CA PHE A 84 -17.27 2.78 -2.47
C PHE A 84 -16.25 1.99 -3.31
N SER A 85 -16.47 1.82 -4.62
CA SER A 85 -15.57 1.02 -5.48
C SER A 85 -15.46 1.49 -6.93
N SER A 86 -16.27 2.45 -7.39
CA SER A 86 -16.28 2.98 -8.76
C SER A 86 -15.94 4.48 -8.83
N PRO A 87 -14.68 4.84 -9.07
CA PRO A 87 -14.23 6.23 -9.13
C PRO A 87 -14.85 7.04 -10.30
N GLY A 88 -15.57 8.13 -10.00
CA GLY A 88 -16.16 9.04 -11.02
C GLY A 88 -15.17 10.05 -11.61
N ILE A 89 -15.27 10.34 -12.92
CA ILE A 89 -14.36 11.21 -13.72
C ILE A 89 -15.16 12.34 -14.40
N ILE A 90 -14.66 13.59 -14.43
CA ILE A 90 -15.21 14.73 -15.23
C ILE A 90 -14.05 15.55 -15.90
N SER A 91 -14.24 16.05 -17.14
CA SER A 91 -13.26 16.52 -18.20
C SER A 91 -13.70 17.87 -18.88
N PRO A 92 -12.93 18.72 -19.67
CA PRO A 92 -11.69 18.49 -20.51
C PRO A 92 -10.52 19.56 -20.69
N PHE A 93 -9.26 19.06 -20.92
CA PHE A 93 -7.95 19.39 -21.64
C PHE A 93 -7.30 20.83 -21.82
N GLN A 94 -5.99 21.13 -22.17
CA GLN A 94 -4.74 20.43 -22.66
C GLN A 94 -3.36 21.15 -22.30
N ASN A 95 -2.22 20.43 -22.10
CA ASN A 95 -0.78 20.86 -22.17
C ASN A 95 0.07 21.16 -20.88
N GLU A 96 1.39 21.33 -21.04
CA GLU A 96 2.50 21.34 -20.04
C GLU A 96 2.72 20.02 -19.24
N THR A 97 1.96 18.99 -19.61
CA THR A 97 1.92 17.65 -19.01
C THR A 97 3.22 16.83 -19.16
N GLU A 98 4.01 17.07 -20.20
CA GLU A 98 5.17 16.22 -20.52
C GLU A 98 6.36 16.43 -19.57
N ARG A 99 6.55 17.65 -19.05
CA ARG A 99 7.68 17.98 -18.18
C ARG A 99 7.59 17.33 -16.79
N LEU A 100 6.40 16.98 -16.35
CA LEU A 100 6.15 16.51 -14.98
C LEU A 100 5.93 15.01 -14.91
N ILE A 101 5.37 14.44 -15.98
CA ILE A 101 5.58 13.03 -16.30
C ILE A 101 7.08 12.71 -16.28
N TYR A 102 7.95 13.61 -16.77
CA TYR A 102 9.40 13.42 -16.70
C TYR A 102 9.95 13.44 -15.27
N ALA A 103 9.53 14.36 -14.40
CA ALA A 103 9.99 14.42 -13.00
C ALA A 103 9.50 13.24 -12.14
N THR A 104 8.24 12.82 -12.29
CA THR A 104 7.74 11.60 -11.62
C THR A 104 8.41 10.34 -12.17
N LYS A 105 8.66 10.27 -13.48
CA LYS A 105 9.51 9.21 -14.07
C LYS A 105 10.97 9.30 -13.61
N LEU A 106 11.46 10.47 -13.22
CA LEU A 106 12.80 10.65 -12.67
C LEU A 106 12.87 10.12 -11.24
N ILE A 107 11.86 10.38 -10.40
CA ILE A 107 11.78 9.82 -9.04
C ILE A 107 11.58 8.30 -9.10
N LEU A 108 10.62 7.84 -9.93
CA LEU A 108 10.43 6.42 -10.18
C LEU A 108 11.69 5.78 -10.76
N GLY A 109 12.32 6.43 -11.74
CA GLY A 109 13.57 5.99 -12.36
C GLY A 109 14.75 6.01 -11.39
N ALA A 110 14.80 6.95 -10.44
CA ALA A 110 15.81 6.98 -9.39
C ALA A 110 15.60 5.86 -8.37
N VAL A 111 14.34 5.53 -8.03
CA VAL A 111 14.01 4.37 -7.19
C VAL A 111 14.31 3.06 -7.92
N GLU A 112 13.91 2.92 -9.18
CA GLU A 112 14.21 1.76 -10.04
C GLU A 112 15.71 1.60 -10.27
N TYR A 113 16.44 2.72 -10.46
CA TYR A 113 17.88 2.73 -10.61
C TYR A 113 18.59 2.42 -9.29
N SER A 114 18.08 2.90 -8.15
CA SER A 114 18.56 2.50 -6.82
C SER A 114 18.43 1.00 -6.64
N VAL A 115 17.27 0.42 -6.99
CA VAL A 115 17.05 -1.05 -6.97
C VAL A 115 18.01 -1.77 -7.93
N LEU A 116 18.33 -1.19 -9.08
CA LEU A 116 19.26 -1.75 -10.06
C LEU A 116 20.73 -1.69 -9.58
N ILE A 117 21.15 -0.58 -8.98
CA ILE A 117 22.45 -0.39 -8.33
C ILE A 117 22.58 -1.40 -7.17
N ASP A 118 21.55 -1.55 -6.35
CA ASP A 118 21.52 -2.53 -5.26
C ASP A 118 21.64 -3.98 -5.80
N LYS A 119 21.06 -4.29 -6.96
CA LYS A 119 21.24 -5.59 -7.63
C LYS A 119 22.66 -5.80 -8.15
N ILE A 120 23.31 -4.76 -8.69
CA ILE A 120 24.69 -4.81 -9.20
C ILE A 120 25.66 -5.00 -8.03
N HIS A 121 25.53 -4.20 -6.98
CA HIS A 121 26.43 -4.18 -5.83
C HIS A 121 26.08 -5.21 -4.76
N LYS A 122 24.90 -5.84 -4.86
CA LYS A 122 24.34 -6.84 -3.92
C LYS A 122 24.09 -6.32 -2.50
N VAL A 123 24.29 -5.03 -2.27
CA VAL A 123 24.04 -4.34 -0.99
C VAL A 123 23.47 -2.94 -1.28
N PRO A 124 22.56 -2.43 -0.43
CA PRO A 124 22.05 -1.07 -0.55
C PRO A 124 23.15 -0.01 -0.49
N GLY A 125 23.11 0.95 -1.41
CA GLY A 125 24.01 2.10 -1.38
C GLY A 125 23.77 3.00 -0.16
N ALA A 126 24.85 3.57 0.40
CA ALA A 126 24.70 4.61 1.42
C ALA A 126 24.16 5.89 0.78
N HIS A 127 23.02 6.38 1.25
CA HIS A 127 22.46 7.66 0.79
C HIS A 127 22.97 8.80 1.68
N TYR A 128 23.50 9.84 1.03
CA TYR A 128 23.83 11.12 1.65
C TYR A 128 22.76 12.13 1.24
N GLU A 129 22.07 12.69 2.21
CA GLU A 129 21.17 13.81 2.01
C GLU A 129 21.54 14.90 3.01
N ALA A 130 21.70 16.14 2.55
CA ALA A 130 22.10 17.23 3.42
C ALA A 130 20.88 17.76 4.20
N ALA A 131 20.94 17.75 5.53
CA ALA A 131 20.03 18.47 6.42
C ALA A 131 20.63 19.81 6.84
N SER A 132 19.92 20.91 6.63
CA SER A 132 20.41 22.22 7.07
C SER A 132 20.53 22.32 8.60
N THR A 133 21.69 22.75 9.10
CA THR A 133 21.91 23.06 10.54
C THR A 133 21.88 24.56 10.84
N LYS A 134 21.30 25.37 9.94
CA LYS A 134 21.17 26.85 10.03
C LYS A 134 20.52 27.37 11.33
N LYS A 135 19.93 26.49 12.16
CA LYS A 135 19.43 26.81 13.51
C LYS A 135 20.53 27.07 14.55
N TYR A 136 21.79 26.74 14.25
CA TYR A 136 22.95 26.99 15.13
C TYR A 136 23.86 28.08 14.56
N ILE A 137 24.57 28.82 15.44
CA ILE A 137 25.58 29.81 15.03
C ILE A 137 26.67 29.08 14.22
N HIS A 138 26.96 29.57 13.01
CA HIS A 138 27.83 28.93 12.01
C HIS A 138 27.36 27.58 11.46
N GLY A 139 26.07 27.24 11.60
CA GLY A 139 25.49 26.02 11.04
C GLY A 139 25.66 25.89 9.52
N ARG A 140 26.04 24.70 9.06
CA ARG A 140 26.19 24.31 7.65
C ARG A 140 25.15 23.25 7.32
N THR A 141 25.55 22.00 7.16
CA THR A 141 24.67 20.85 6.92
C THR A 141 25.09 19.66 7.81
N GLU A 142 24.15 18.79 8.12
CA GLU A 142 24.34 17.44 8.68
C GLU A 142 23.92 16.40 7.62
N THR A 143 24.30 15.14 7.78
CA THR A 143 23.90 14.06 6.89
C THR A 143 22.65 13.35 7.39
N ILE A 144 21.56 13.42 6.63
CA ILE A 144 20.46 12.45 6.70
C ILE A 144 20.92 11.18 5.97
N ARG A 145 20.92 10.06 6.68
CA ARG A 145 21.11 8.73 6.10
C ARG A 145 19.74 8.16 5.76
N SER A 146 19.17 8.61 4.64
CA SER A 146 17.81 8.26 4.24
C SER A 146 17.65 6.80 3.79
N CYS A 147 18.75 6.12 3.44
CA CYS A 147 18.80 4.66 3.30
C CYS A 147 18.76 4.00 4.68
N SER A 148 17.55 3.70 5.15
CA SER A 148 17.27 3.11 6.45
C SER A 148 16.69 1.70 6.28
N VAL A 149 16.66 0.91 7.36
CA VAL A 149 16.02 -0.41 7.32
C VAL A 149 14.53 -0.27 7.02
N GLU A 150 13.90 0.82 7.47
CA GLU A 150 12.51 1.18 7.22
C GLU A 150 12.28 1.52 5.74
N SER A 151 13.12 2.37 5.13
CA SER A 151 12.97 2.77 3.72
C SER A 151 13.19 1.59 2.77
N ILE A 152 14.19 0.75 3.04
CA ILE A 152 14.44 -0.48 2.26
C ILE A 152 13.27 -1.44 2.43
N SER A 153 12.74 -1.58 3.65
CA SER A 153 11.58 -2.43 3.92
C SER A 153 10.34 -1.94 3.18
N LEU A 154 10.08 -0.63 3.16
CA LEU A 154 8.96 -0.04 2.41
C LEU A 154 9.08 -0.27 0.89
N LEU A 155 10.28 -0.06 0.33
CA LEU A 155 10.56 -0.33 -1.08
C LEU A 155 10.36 -1.81 -1.42
N LYS A 156 10.82 -2.71 -0.54
CA LYS A 156 10.64 -4.16 -0.71
C LYS A 156 9.17 -4.55 -0.65
N ILE A 157 8.41 -4.08 0.34
CA ILE A 157 6.98 -4.37 0.46
C ILE A 157 6.21 -3.86 -0.77
N SER A 158 6.56 -2.69 -1.27
CA SER A 158 5.97 -2.12 -2.48
C SER A 158 6.29 -2.94 -3.73
N CYS A 159 7.55 -3.34 -3.91
CA CYS A 159 7.97 -4.22 -5.00
C CYS A 159 7.28 -5.58 -4.93
N ASP A 160 7.23 -6.19 -3.74
CA ASP A 160 6.57 -7.48 -3.52
C ASP A 160 5.08 -7.36 -3.92
N ALA A 161 4.38 -6.31 -3.49
CA ALA A 161 2.98 -6.09 -3.86
C ALA A 161 2.77 -5.94 -5.38
N VAL A 162 3.60 -5.15 -6.06
CA VAL A 162 3.53 -4.94 -7.53
C VAL A 162 3.79 -6.24 -8.30
N ASN A 163 4.69 -7.10 -7.80
CA ASN A 163 5.03 -8.37 -8.42
C ASN A 163 4.05 -9.52 -8.06
N GLY A 164 3.05 -9.26 -7.21
CA GLY A 164 2.07 -10.25 -6.77
C GLY A 164 2.47 -11.06 -5.54
N ASP A 165 3.60 -10.73 -4.89
CA ASP A 165 4.14 -11.36 -3.67
C ASP A 165 3.71 -10.64 -2.37
N GLY A 166 2.67 -9.79 -2.45
CA GLY A 166 2.03 -9.17 -1.30
C GLY A 166 1.17 -10.15 -0.49
N ILE A 167 0.76 -9.76 0.72
CA ILE A 167 0.04 -10.67 1.63
C ILE A 167 -1.48 -10.63 1.47
N ASP A 168 -2.07 -9.46 1.20
CA ASP A 168 -3.52 -9.27 1.28
C ASP A 168 -4.30 -10.15 0.30
N ARG A 169 -3.86 -10.22 -0.95
CA ARG A 169 -4.54 -11.05 -1.97
C ARG A 169 -4.40 -12.53 -1.65
N HIS A 170 -3.27 -12.94 -1.08
CA HIS A 170 -3.07 -14.32 -0.69
C HIS A 170 -3.92 -14.70 0.53
N LEU A 171 -3.92 -13.89 1.58
CA LEU A 171 -4.78 -14.07 2.76
C LEU A 171 -6.28 -14.06 2.38
N PHE A 172 -6.69 -13.16 1.49
CA PHE A 172 -8.04 -13.16 0.91
C PHE A 172 -8.34 -14.46 0.17
N GLY A 173 -7.41 -14.92 -0.68
CA GLY A 173 -7.51 -16.20 -1.38
C GLY A 173 -7.72 -17.38 -0.43
N LEU A 174 -6.91 -17.47 0.62
CA LEU A 174 -6.99 -18.55 1.62
C LEU A 174 -8.35 -18.52 2.33
N LYS A 175 -8.84 -17.33 2.68
CA LYS A 175 -10.19 -17.14 3.25
C LYS A 175 -11.30 -17.59 2.31
N MET A 176 -11.20 -17.29 1.01
CA MET A 176 -12.17 -17.73 0.00
C MET A 176 -12.08 -19.24 -0.25
N ALA A 177 -10.88 -19.81 -0.25
CA ALA A 177 -10.67 -21.25 -0.35
C ALA A 177 -11.35 -21.99 0.81
N ALA A 178 -11.23 -21.50 2.05
CA ALA A 178 -11.91 -22.08 3.20
C ALA A 178 -13.43 -22.10 3.03
N ARG A 179 -13.99 -20.95 2.59
CA ARG A 179 -15.43 -20.82 2.28
C ARG A 179 -15.87 -21.80 1.19
N ASN A 180 -15.13 -21.90 0.10
CA ASN A 180 -15.49 -22.77 -1.04
C ASN A 180 -15.37 -24.25 -0.71
N LEU A 181 -14.47 -24.63 0.20
CA LEU A 181 -14.36 -25.99 0.72
C LEU A 181 -15.39 -26.30 1.82
N GLY A 182 -16.27 -25.35 2.16
CA GLY A 182 -17.25 -25.53 3.24
C GLY A 182 -16.62 -25.70 4.62
N LYS A 183 -15.40 -25.21 4.83
CA LYS A 183 -14.70 -25.27 6.12
C LYS A 183 -15.13 -24.10 7.00
N GLU A 184 -15.07 -24.30 8.31
CA GLU A 184 -15.13 -23.19 9.26
C GLU A 184 -14.00 -22.20 8.98
N LEU A 185 -14.25 -20.92 9.26
CA LEU A 185 -13.28 -19.86 9.01
C LEU A 185 -12.07 -20.08 9.94
N PRO A 186 -10.84 -20.28 9.41
CA PRO A 186 -9.67 -20.50 10.25
C PRO A 186 -9.44 -19.38 11.28
N GLU A 187 -8.94 -19.74 12.46
CA GLU A 187 -8.79 -18.82 13.61
C GLU A 187 -7.93 -17.58 13.27
N ILE A 188 -6.92 -17.73 12.41
CA ILE A 188 -6.10 -16.62 11.92
C ILE A 188 -6.92 -15.44 11.36
N PHE A 189 -8.07 -15.70 10.74
CA PHE A 189 -8.95 -14.66 10.17
C PHE A 189 -9.97 -14.11 11.16
N GLN A 190 -10.09 -14.73 12.33
CA GLN A 190 -10.92 -14.31 13.46
C GLN A 190 -10.10 -13.54 14.51
N ASP A 191 -8.78 -13.62 14.40
CA ASP A 191 -7.85 -13.01 15.33
C ASP A 191 -8.01 -11.48 15.41
N ILE A 192 -7.85 -10.91 16.61
CA ILE A 192 -7.93 -9.46 16.83
C ILE A 192 -6.87 -8.73 16.00
N SER A 193 -5.69 -9.33 15.84
CA SER A 193 -4.57 -8.77 15.10
C SER A 193 -4.91 -8.65 13.62
N PHE A 194 -5.59 -9.66 13.05
CA PHE A 194 -6.09 -9.63 11.68
C PHE A 194 -7.14 -8.52 11.50
N SER A 195 -8.05 -8.40 12.47
CA SER A 195 -9.09 -7.37 12.47
C SER A 195 -8.49 -5.97 12.54
N ARG A 196 -7.52 -5.73 13.43
CA ARG A 196 -6.83 -4.44 13.56
C ARG A 196 -5.98 -4.10 12.34
N SER A 197 -5.23 -5.06 11.80
CA SER A 197 -4.38 -4.83 10.62
C SER A 197 -5.20 -4.58 9.35
N SER A 198 -6.43 -5.09 9.29
CA SER A 198 -7.37 -4.85 8.19
C SER A 198 -8.21 -3.58 8.37
N TYR A 199 -8.13 -2.92 9.52
CA TYR A 199 -8.89 -1.72 9.86
C TYR A 199 -8.14 -0.46 9.36
N MET A 200 -8.25 -0.20 8.06
CA MET A 200 -7.48 0.84 7.36
C MET A 200 -8.06 2.25 7.62
N ARG A 201 -7.57 2.93 8.66
CA ARG A 201 -7.96 4.33 8.98
C ARG A 201 -7.49 5.36 7.96
N LEU A 202 -6.44 5.05 7.20
CA LEU A 202 -5.97 5.90 6.12
C LEU A 202 -5.92 5.07 4.85
N ASP A 203 -6.89 5.32 3.96
CA ASP A 203 -6.95 4.69 2.65
C ASP A 203 -6.42 5.68 1.61
N THR A 204 -5.33 5.32 0.94
CA THR A 204 -4.65 6.21 -0.01
C THR A 204 -4.46 5.55 -1.36
N SER A 205 -4.55 6.37 -2.41
CA SER A 205 -4.16 5.92 -3.74
C SER A 205 -3.59 7.07 -4.56
N GLN A 206 -2.56 6.77 -5.34
CA GLN A 206 -2.14 7.64 -6.42
C GLN A 206 -2.91 7.25 -7.67
N VAL A 207 -3.66 8.18 -8.23
CA VAL A 207 -4.26 8.02 -9.55
C VAL A 207 -3.77 9.15 -10.42
N ALA A 208 -2.72 8.87 -11.20
CA ALA A 208 -2.09 9.85 -12.06
C ALA A 208 -2.97 10.11 -13.28
N PHE A 209 -3.65 11.26 -13.29
CA PHE A 209 -4.40 11.72 -14.45
C PHE A 209 -3.52 12.63 -15.33
N LYS A 210 -3.70 12.55 -16.65
CA LYS A 210 -3.12 13.56 -17.56
C LYS A 210 -3.83 14.90 -17.45
N SER A 211 -5.10 14.89 -17.05
CA SER A 211 -5.90 16.08 -16.75
C SER A 211 -5.64 16.55 -15.33
N HIS A 212 -5.79 17.84 -15.04
CA HIS A 212 -5.72 18.41 -13.70
C HIS A 212 -6.96 18.01 -12.86
N SER A 213 -7.06 16.72 -12.59
CA SER A 213 -8.17 16.07 -11.90
C SER A 213 -7.60 15.25 -10.76
N VAL A 214 -8.44 14.96 -9.77
CA VAL A 214 -8.15 14.00 -8.72
C VAL A 214 -9.40 13.21 -8.44
N LEU A 215 -9.22 11.94 -8.10
CA LEU A 215 -10.29 11.10 -7.65
C LEU A 215 -10.60 11.42 -6.17
N ALA A 216 -11.82 11.19 -5.72
CA ALA A 216 -12.11 11.01 -4.30
C ALA A 216 -12.97 9.76 -4.13
N PHE A 217 -12.76 9.05 -3.02
CA PHE A 217 -13.54 7.89 -2.61
C PHE A 217 -13.81 8.01 -1.12
N LYS A 218 -14.82 7.29 -0.63
CA LYS A 218 -15.21 7.29 0.77
C LYS A 218 -14.18 6.56 1.65
N PRO A 219 -13.97 6.95 2.93
CA PRO A 219 -13.13 6.17 3.83
C PRO A 219 -13.69 4.76 4.05
N LEU A 220 -12.78 3.80 4.29
CA LEU A 220 -13.14 2.40 4.53
C LEU A 220 -13.79 2.17 5.91
N VAL A 221 -13.50 3.05 6.87
CA VAL A 221 -13.94 2.92 8.26
C VAL A 221 -14.48 4.26 8.80
N PRO A 222 -15.42 4.26 9.79
CA PRO A 222 -16.05 5.49 10.28
C PRO A 222 -15.08 6.55 10.79
N ASP A 223 -14.05 6.16 11.55
CA ASP A 223 -12.99 7.02 12.10
C ASP A 223 -11.78 7.15 11.17
N GLY A 224 -11.98 6.99 9.85
CA GLY A 224 -10.93 6.99 8.84
C GLY A 224 -11.01 8.14 7.83
N TYR A 225 -9.99 8.22 6.99
CA TYR A 225 -9.83 9.19 5.91
C TYR A 225 -9.59 8.48 4.58
N GLY A 226 -10.24 8.98 3.52
CA GLY A 226 -9.85 8.69 2.14
C GLY A 226 -8.96 9.80 1.62
N CYS A 227 -7.82 9.44 1.02
CA CYS A 227 -6.85 10.38 0.48
C CYS A 227 -6.35 9.90 -0.88
N CYS A 228 -7.03 10.31 -1.94
CA CYS A 228 -6.48 10.14 -3.27
C CYS A 228 -5.64 11.35 -3.64
N TYR A 229 -4.57 11.13 -4.39
CA TYR A 229 -3.78 12.22 -4.93
C TYR A 229 -3.39 11.99 -6.38
N SER A 230 -3.36 13.10 -7.11
CA SER A 230 -2.86 13.15 -8.48
C SER A 230 -1.78 14.21 -8.54
N PRO A 231 -0.49 13.79 -8.61
CA PRO A 231 0.60 14.71 -8.86
C PRO A 231 0.44 15.32 -10.26
N HIS A 232 0.55 16.64 -10.33
CA HIS A 232 0.60 17.40 -11.56
C HIS A 232 1.84 18.29 -11.54
N GLY A 233 2.14 18.85 -12.71
CA GLY A 233 2.25 20.30 -12.73
C GLY A 233 3.20 20.95 -11.73
N LYS A 234 2.69 22.02 -11.18
CA LYS A 234 3.29 22.74 -10.06
C LYS A 234 2.48 22.50 -8.79
N SER A 235 1.77 21.38 -8.73
CA SER A 235 0.67 21.19 -7.79
C SER A 235 0.34 19.72 -7.65
N ILE A 236 0.01 19.29 -6.44
CA ILE A 236 -0.58 17.98 -6.21
C ILE A 236 -2.04 18.22 -5.88
N LEU A 237 -2.94 17.59 -6.60
CA LEU A 237 -4.36 17.61 -6.23
C LEU A 237 -4.64 16.49 -5.25
N PHE A 238 -5.41 16.80 -4.21
CA PHE A 238 -5.85 15.85 -3.19
C PHE A 238 -7.37 15.76 -3.16
N GLY A 239 -7.91 14.56 -3.34
CA GLY A 239 -9.30 14.23 -3.08
C GLY A 239 -9.41 13.63 -1.69
N LEU A 240 -9.84 14.47 -0.73
CA LEU A 240 -9.94 14.10 0.67
C LEU A 240 -11.39 13.80 1.04
N SER A 241 -11.61 12.77 1.84
CA SER A 241 -12.92 12.43 2.39
C SER A 241 -12.82 11.94 3.83
N SER A 242 -13.87 12.15 4.60
CA SER A 242 -14.00 11.64 5.97
C SER A 242 -15.48 11.59 6.39
N PHE A 243 -15.78 11.03 7.56
CA PHE A 243 -17.13 11.07 8.14
C PHE A 243 -17.23 12.17 9.21
N LEU A 244 -18.20 13.07 9.05
CA LEU A 244 -18.37 14.25 9.90
C LEU A 244 -18.52 13.92 11.39
N ASP A 245 -19.19 12.81 11.72
CA ASP A 245 -19.47 12.43 13.11
C ASP A 245 -18.22 11.91 13.87
N PHE A 246 -17.16 11.54 13.15
CA PHE A 246 -16.01 10.82 13.73
C PHE A 246 -14.66 11.50 13.51
N THR A 247 -14.57 12.42 12.55
CA THR A 247 -13.29 12.94 12.05
C THR A 247 -13.40 14.41 11.64
N ASP A 248 -12.25 15.10 11.57
CA ASP A 248 -12.17 16.47 11.06
C ASP A 248 -11.25 16.55 9.84
N ILE A 249 -11.87 16.69 8.67
CA ILE A 249 -11.17 16.79 7.39
C ILE A 249 -10.31 18.07 7.29
N ALA A 250 -10.67 19.14 8.00
CA ALA A 250 -9.91 20.39 7.96
C ALA A 250 -8.56 20.23 8.67
N THR A 251 -8.56 19.58 9.85
CA THR A 251 -7.32 19.21 10.55
C THR A 251 -6.41 18.36 9.67
N PHE A 252 -6.95 17.32 9.02
CA PHE A 252 -6.14 16.46 8.14
C PHE A 252 -5.56 17.24 6.94
N ARG A 253 -6.37 18.07 6.28
CA ARG A 253 -5.91 18.94 5.17
C ARG A 253 -4.79 19.87 5.61
N ASN A 254 -4.96 20.56 6.74
CA ASN A 254 -3.96 21.52 7.23
C ASN A 254 -2.65 20.83 7.61
N ALA A 255 -2.71 19.64 8.20
CA ALA A 255 -1.54 18.83 8.51
C ALA A 255 -0.81 18.38 7.23
N LEU A 256 -1.55 17.94 6.22
CA LEU A 256 -1.02 17.54 4.92
C LEU A 256 -0.33 18.71 4.19
N GLU A 257 -1.00 19.86 4.11
CA GLU A 257 -0.44 21.08 3.50
C GLU A 257 0.83 21.54 4.22
N SER A 258 0.79 21.60 5.55
CA SER A 258 1.95 21.97 6.37
C SER A 258 3.13 21.02 6.12
N SER A 259 2.87 19.72 6.09
CA SER A 259 3.88 18.69 5.81
C SER A 259 4.53 18.89 4.43
N LEU A 260 3.73 19.16 3.39
CA LEU A 260 4.24 19.40 2.03
C LEU A 260 5.07 20.68 1.94
N ILE A 261 4.64 21.76 2.61
CA ILE A 261 5.39 23.03 2.68
C ILE A 261 6.71 22.83 3.43
N GLU A 262 6.71 22.11 4.55
CA GLU A 262 7.92 21.78 5.29
C GLU A 262 8.91 20.98 4.43
N MET A 263 8.44 19.93 3.75
CA MET A 263 9.25 19.15 2.81
C MET A 263 9.82 20.03 1.69
N HIS A 264 9.01 20.89 1.08
CA HIS A 264 9.48 21.83 0.04
C HIS A 264 10.55 22.78 0.58
N ASN A 265 10.33 23.37 1.76
CA ASN A 265 11.27 24.31 2.37
C ASN A 265 12.58 23.64 2.79
N LEU A 266 12.57 22.35 3.12
CA LEU A 266 13.78 21.57 3.36
C LEU A 266 14.57 21.38 2.07
N LEU A 267 13.90 21.04 0.96
CA LEU A 267 14.55 20.76 -0.32
C LEU A 267 15.07 22.02 -1.04
N VAL A 268 14.38 23.15 -0.90
CA VAL A 268 14.74 24.41 -1.60
C VAL A 268 15.74 25.26 -0.79
N LYS A 269 15.97 24.97 0.50
CA LYS A 269 16.92 25.73 1.34
C LYS A 269 18.39 25.63 0.92
N ASP A 270 18.70 24.71 0.02
CA ASP A 270 20.04 24.40 -0.49
C ASP A 270 20.19 24.60 -2.02
N LEU A 271 19.23 25.27 -2.66
CA LEU A 271 19.32 25.84 -4.03
C LEU A 271 19.58 27.35 -3.97
#